data_AF-A0A961JG11-F1
#
_entry.id   AF-A0A961JG11-F1
#
_cell.length_a   1.000
_cell.length_b   1.000
_cell.length_c   1.000
_cell.angle_alpha   90.00
_cell.angle_beta   90.00
_cell.angle_gamma   90.00
#
_symmetry.space_group_name_H-M   'P 1'
#
loop_
_entity.id
_entity.type
_entity.pdbx_description
1 polymer ?
#
loop_
_entity_poly.entity_id
_entity_poly.type
_entity_poly.pdbx_seq_one_letter_code
_entity_poly.pdbx_strand_id
1 'polypeptide(L)' 'MAWLLLGLGLVLVIEGLVFALAPSRLDDLVEAMARLTREQRRAIGLAAVALGVVLVWFARTLGA' A
#
# COMPACT_ATOMS: atom_id res chain seq x y z
N MET A 1 19.98 4.06 -7.19
CA MET A 1 19.24 5.31 -7.48
C MET A 1 18.01 5.07 -8.35
N ALA A 2 18.14 4.41 -9.52
CA ALA A 2 17.00 4.13 -10.42
C ALA A 2 15.83 3.37 -9.76
N TRP A 3 16.11 2.34 -8.96
CA TRP A 3 15.08 1.57 -8.24
C TRP A 3 14.25 2.40 -7.25
N LEU A 4 14.85 3.41 -6.62
CA LEU A 4 14.13 4.31 -5.70
C LEU A 4 13.15 5.20 -6.47
N LEU A 5 13.60 5.77 -7.60
CA LEU A 5 12.74 6.58 -8.46
C LEU A 5 11.60 5.75 -9.05
N LEU A 6 11.88 4.52 -9.49
CA LEU A 6 10.87 3.60 -10.01
C LEU A 6 9.85 3.22 -8.93
N GLY A 7 10.32 2.81 -7.74
CA GLY A 7 9.45 2.45 -6.62
C GLY A 7 8.55 3.61 -6.19
N LEU A 8 9.12 4.80 -6.01
CA LEU A 8 8.35 6.00 -5.68
C LEU A 8 7.35 6.38 -6.79
N GLY A 9 7.76 6.33 -8.05
CA GLY A 9 6.88 6.60 -9.19
C GLY A 9 5.69 5.64 -9.25
N LEU A 10 5.92 4.35 -9.03
CA LEU A 10 4.85 3.34 -8.99
C LEU A 10 3.88 3.57 -7.83
N VAL A 11 4.38 3.89 -6.63
CA VAL A 11 3.51 4.23 -5.49
C VAL A 11 2.65 5.44 -5.81
N LEU A 12 3.22 6.51 -6.38
CA LEU A 12 2.47 7.71 -6.74
C LEU A 12 1.40 7.44 -7.80
N VAL A 13 1.70 6.60 -8.80
CA VAL A 13 0.71 6.21 -9.81
C VAL A 13 -0.42 5.41 -9.16
N ILE A 14 -0.10 4.38 -8.37
CA ILE A 14 -1.12 3.51 -7.77
C ILE A 14 -2.01 4.29 -6.79
N GLU A 15 -1.41 5.07 -5.87
CA GLU A 15 -2.17 5.89 -4.91
C GLU A 15 -2.97 6.97 -5.64
N GLY A 16 -2.34 7.67 -6.60
CA GLY A 16 -2.97 8.73 -7.38
C GLY A 16 -4.17 8.25 -8.21
N LEU A 17 -4.15 7.01 -8.70
CA LEU A 17 -5.29 6.41 -9.39
C LEU A 17 -6.50 6.27 -8.48
N VAL A 18 -6.31 5.92 -7.20
CA VAL A 18 -7.42 5.86 -6.25
C VAL A 18 -8.04 7.25 -6.06
N PHE A 19 -7.21 8.28 -5.89
CA PHE A 19 -7.67 9.67 -5.81
C PHE A 19 -8.39 10.14 -7.08
N ALA A 20 -7.87 9.81 -8.26
CA ALA A 20 -8.40 10.29 -9.54
C ALA A 20 -9.66 9.53 -10.00
N LEU A 21 -9.72 8.21 -9.80
CA LEU A 21 -10.76 7.35 -10.37
C LEU A 21 -11.86 6.98 -9.37
N ALA A 22 -11.56 6.96 -8.07
CA ALA A 22 -12.50 6.50 -7.05
C ALA A 22 -12.48 7.36 -5.78
N PRO A 23 -12.66 8.70 -5.87
CA PRO A 23 -12.57 9.58 -4.71
C PRO A 23 -13.59 9.24 -3.61
N SER A 24 -14.82 8.83 -3.96
CA SER A 24 -15.83 8.43 -2.96
C SER A 24 -15.44 7.19 -2.16
N ARG A 25 -14.64 6.29 -2.73
CA ARG A 25 -14.14 5.11 -2.01
C ARG A 25 -13.08 5.48 -0.98
N LEU A 26 -12.35 6.58 -1.19
CA LEU A 26 -11.41 7.08 -0.18
C LEU A 26 -12.15 7.58 1.05
N ASP A 27 -13.27 8.27 0.86
CA ASP A 27 -14.10 8.72 1.98
C ASP A 27 -14.58 7.53 2.83
N ASP A 28 -15.11 6.49 2.17
CA ASP A 28 -15.53 5.24 2.84
C ASP A 28 -14.37 4.57 3.60
N LEU A 29 -13.18 4.53 3.00
CA LEU A 29 -11.97 3.97 3.62
C LEU A 29 -11.52 4.77 4.83
N VAL A 30 -11.55 6.10 4.75
CA VAL A 30 -11.20 6.99 5.87
C VAL A 30 -12.19 6.80 7.03
N GLU A 31 -13.49 6.70 6.74
CA GLU A 31 -14.49 6.43 7.77
C GLU A 31 -14.30 5.05 8.40
N ALA A 32 -14.03 4.02 7.59
CA ALA A 32 -13.74 2.68 8.09
C ALA A 32 -12.49 2.68 8.97
N MET A 33 -11.42 3.35 8.55
CA MET A 33 -10.20 3.49 9.34
C MET A 33 -10.45 4.24 10.64
N ALA A 34 -11.29 5.29 10.64
CA ALA A 34 -11.64 6.06 11.82
C ALA A 34 -12.26 5.19 12.92
N ARG A 35 -13.04 4.17 12.54
CA ARG A 35 -13.68 3.20 13.46
C ARG A 35 -12.71 2.18 14.07
N LEU A 36 -11.50 2.02 13.51
CA LEU A 36 -10.51 1.07 14.02
C LEU A 36 -9.70 1.63 15.19
N THR A 37 -9.46 0.80 16.19
CA THR A 37 -8.53 1.09 17.30
C THR A 37 -7.09 1.20 16.81
N ARG A 38 -6.23 1.85 17.60
CA ARG A 38 -4.79 2.00 17.27
C ARG A 38 -4.10 0.65 17.07
N GLU A 39 -4.45 -0.35 17.87
CA GLU A 39 -3.87 -1.69 17.77
C GLU A 39 -4.30 -2.41 16.49
N GLN A 40 -5.56 -2.33 16.10
CA GLN A 40 -6.04 -2.89 14.83
C GLN A 40 -5.35 -2.23 13.63
N ARG A 41 -5.20 -0.89 13.64
CA ARG A 41 -4.46 -0.19 12.58
C ARG A 41 -3.01 -0.65 12.50
N ARG A 42 -2.35 -0.84 13.65
CA ARG A 42 -0.98 -1.38 13.73
C ARG A 42 -0.92 -2.80 13.17
N ALA A 43 -1.86 -3.66 13.54
CA ALA A 43 -1.90 -5.04 13.05
C ALA A 43 -2.07 -5.12 11.53
N ILE A 44 -2.96 -4.30 10.96
CA ILE A 44 -3.14 -4.19 9.49
C ILE A 44 -1.85 -3.72 8.83
N GLY A 45 -1.21 -2.68 9.37
CA GLY A 45 0.06 -2.16 8.84
C GLY A 45 1.17 -3.22 8.88
N LEU A 46 1.32 -3.93 9.99
CA LEU A 46 2.29 -5.01 10.11
C LEU A 46 2.02 -6.17 9.14
N ALA A 47 0.75 -6.55 8.96
CA ALA A 47 0.35 -7.56 7.98
C ALA A 47 0.67 -7.12 6.55
N ALA A 48 0.39 -5.87 6.19
CA ALA A 48 0.72 -5.31 4.88
C ALA A 48 2.24 -5.29 4.63
N VAL A 49 3.04 -4.89 5.63
CA VAL A 49 4.52 -4.94 5.55
C VAL A 49 5.01 -6.38 5.37
N ALA A 50 4.52 -7.31 6.17
CA ALA A 50 4.92 -8.72 6.07
C ALA A 50 4.60 -9.30 4.69
N LEU A 51 3.39 -9.03 4.16
CA LEU A 51 3.00 -9.45 2.82
C LEU A 51 3.88 -8.78 1.75
N GLY A 52 4.16 -7.48 1.87
CA GLY A 52 5.04 -6.77 0.95
C GLY A 52 6.46 -7.36 0.90
N VAL A 53 7.03 -7.71 2.06
CA VAL A 53 8.33 -8.39 2.14
C VAL A 53 8.29 -9.75 1.44
N VAL A 54 7.23 -10.53 1.67
CA VAL A 54 7.05 -11.83 1.02
C VAL A 54 6.95 -11.68 -0.50
N LEU A 55 6.17 -10.71 -1.00
CA LEU A 55 6.03 -10.46 -2.43
C LEU A 55 7.35 -10.01 -3.07
N VAL A 56 8.10 -9.12 -2.42
CA VAL A 56 9.43 -8.70 -2.91
C VAL A 56 10.39 -9.88 -2.94
N TRP A 57 10.36 -10.74 -1.92
CA TRP A 57 11.18 -11.95 -1.89
C TRP A 57 10.82 -12.89 -3.04
N PHE A 58 9.52 -13.15 -3.28
CA PHE A 58 9.07 -13.97 -4.42
C PHE A 58 9.44 -13.35 -5.76
N ALA A 59 9.27 -12.04 -5.96
CA ALA A 59 9.67 -11.39 -7.20
C ALA A 59 11.17 -11.60 -7.47
N ARG A 60 12.00 -11.47 -6.43
CA ARG A 60 13.44 -11.71 -6.53
C ARG A 60 13.79 -13.17 -6.83
N THR A 61 13.07 -14.15 -6.26
CA THR A 61 13.31 -15.57 -6.57
C THR A 61 12.87 -15.94 -7.98
N LEU A 62 11.93 -15.19 -8.57
CA LEU A 62 11.48 -15.33 -9.96
C LEU A 62 12.35 -14.57 -10.98
N GLY A 63 13.40 -13.88 -10.54
CA GLY A 63 14.40 -13.25 -11.41
C GLY A 63 14.25 -11.73 -11.61
N ALA A 64 13.47 -11.05 -10.76
CA ALA A 64 13.46 -9.58 -10.68
C ALA A 64 14.75 -9.00 -10.08
#